data_AF-A0A3D4US82-F1
#
_entry.id   AF-A0A3D4US82-F1
#
_cell.length_a   1.000
_cell.length_b   1.000
_cell.length_c   1.000
_cell.angle_alpha   90.00
_cell.angle_beta   90.00
_cell.angle_gamma   90.00
#
_symmetry.space_group_name_H-M   'P 1'
#
loop_
_entity.id
_entity.type
_entity.pdbx_description
1 polymer ?
#
loop_
_entity_poly.entity_id
_entity_poly.type
_entity_poly.pdbx_seq_one_letter_code
_entity_poly.pdbx_strand_id
1 'polypeptide(L)'
;MLVLYTTRAKKWAENDTSVFDIDELIALNESKKNEIIDNSNLALKIRFVGTVEIANSHQESNGPTEHVNYRILNSLYDNTYNFYVNAPDDTVNIYDLRSRFGADLVTLIDSTTVSGGIANVLSNEGGSSRSAYSFNSVRNSVGSYVFMHELGHNF
;
A
#
# COMPACT_ATOMS: atom_id res chain seq x y z
N MET A 1 0.01 11.03 -0.59
CA MET A 1 0.52 9.67 -0.32
C MET A 1 1.09 9.04 -1.58
N LEU A 2 2.10 8.21 -1.41
CA LEU A 2 2.72 7.39 -2.46
C LEU A 2 2.09 5.99 -2.43
N VAL A 3 1.73 5.46 -3.59
CA VAL A 3 1.24 4.09 -3.74
C VAL A 3 2.35 3.24 -4.36
N LEU A 4 2.85 2.28 -3.60
CA LEU A 4 3.72 1.23 -4.10
C LEU A 4 2.85 0.04 -4.49
N TYR A 5 3.18 -0.62 -5.58
CA TYR A 5 2.55 -1.88 -5.95
C TYR A 5 3.60 -2.88 -6.42
N THR A 6 3.38 -4.16 -6.15
CA THR A 6 4.32 -5.19 -6.59
C THR A 6 4.03 -5.66 -8.01
N THR A 7 5.03 -6.23 -8.68
CA THR A 7 4.83 -6.92 -9.96
C THR A 7 3.76 -8.03 -9.88
N ARG A 8 3.59 -8.71 -8.74
CA ARG A 8 2.52 -9.69 -8.55
C ARG A 8 1.14 -9.06 -8.37
N ALA A 9 1.02 -7.90 -7.71
CA ALA A 9 -0.24 -7.15 -7.69
C ALA A 9 -0.64 -6.71 -9.09
N LYS A 10 0.32 -6.20 -9.86
CA LYS A 10 0.12 -5.81 -11.26
C LYS A 10 -0.41 -6.99 -12.10
N LYS A 11 0.30 -8.11 -12.08
CA LYS A 11 -0.14 -9.33 -12.78
C LYS A 11 -1.48 -9.84 -12.30
N TRP A 12 -1.78 -9.73 -11.00
CA TRP A 12 -3.08 -10.11 -10.47
C TRP A 12 -4.20 -9.23 -11.06
N ALA A 13 -4.00 -7.91 -11.10
CA ALA A 13 -4.98 -6.97 -11.64
C ALA A 13 -5.21 -7.19 -13.14
N GLU A 14 -4.16 -7.46 -13.92
CA GLU A 14 -4.24 -7.82 -15.35
C GLU A 14 -5.09 -9.07 -15.63
N ASN A 15 -5.35 -9.91 -14.63
CA ASN A 15 -6.12 -11.15 -14.74
C ASN A 15 -7.45 -11.12 -13.96
N ASP A 16 -7.79 -10.02 -13.29
CA ASP A 16 -9.07 -9.87 -12.59
C ASP A 16 -10.18 -9.48 -13.58
N THR A 17 -11.44 -9.75 -13.23
CA THR A 17 -12.59 -9.40 -14.08
C THR A 17 -13.20 -8.04 -13.74
N SER A 18 -12.83 -7.46 -12.60
CA SER A 18 -13.40 -6.22 -12.07
C SER A 18 -12.53 -5.01 -12.36
N VAL A 19 -11.27 -5.24 -12.72
CA VAL A 19 -10.28 -4.23 -13.14
C VAL A 19 -9.45 -4.84 -14.27
N PHE A 20 -9.00 -4.04 -15.23
CA PHE A 20 -8.21 -4.45 -16.40
C PHE A 20 -6.71 -4.43 -16.13
N ASP A 21 -6.24 -3.53 -15.27
CA ASP A 21 -4.85 -3.38 -14.91
C ASP A 21 -4.68 -2.72 -13.52
N ILE A 22 -3.43 -2.50 -13.14
CA ILE A 22 -3.10 -1.87 -11.85
C ILE A 22 -3.51 -0.40 -11.78
N ASP A 23 -3.53 0.30 -12.92
CA ASP A 23 -3.86 1.71 -12.97
C ASP A 23 -5.36 1.92 -12.74
N GLU A 24 -6.20 1.06 -13.32
CA GLU A 24 -7.64 1.06 -13.06
C GLU A 24 -7.95 0.68 -11.60
N LEU A 25 -7.21 -0.27 -11.01
CA LEU A 25 -7.33 -0.58 -9.58
C LEU A 25 -7.02 0.64 -8.72
N ILE A 26 -5.97 1.40 -9.05
CA ILE A 26 -5.59 2.61 -8.31
C ILE A 26 -6.65 3.71 -8.51
N ALA A 27 -7.15 3.90 -9.74
CA ALA A 27 -8.21 4.85 -10.05
C ALA A 27 -9.52 4.51 -9.31
N LEU A 28 -9.88 3.23 -9.22
CA LEU A 28 -11.01 2.75 -8.44
C LEU A 28 -10.86 3.12 -6.96
N ASN A 29 -9.68 2.93 -6.38
CA ASN A 29 -9.42 3.30 -4.98
C ASN A 29 -9.39 4.82 -4.77
N GLU A 30 -8.94 5.59 -5.75
CA GLU A 30 -9.06 7.05 -5.72
C GLU A 30 -10.52 7.51 -5.75
N SER A 31 -11.37 6.87 -6.56
CA SER A 31 -12.82 7.13 -6.60
C SER A 31 -13.48 6.85 -5.25
N LYS A 32 -13.24 5.66 -4.67
CA LYS A 32 -13.74 5.27 -3.34
C LYS A 32 -13.29 6.24 -2.24
N LYS A 33 -12.04 6.69 -2.30
CA LYS A 33 -11.48 7.70 -1.39
C LYS A 33 -12.24 9.02 -1.48
N ASN A 34 -12.52 9.50 -2.69
CA ASN A 34 -13.30 10.73 -2.88
C ASN A 34 -14.74 10.57 -2.33
N GLU A 35 -15.40 9.45 -2.65
CA GLU A 35 -16.76 9.15 -2.14
C GLU A 35 -16.82 9.17 -0.60
N ILE A 36 -15.84 8.55 0.07
CA ILE A 36 -15.78 8.54 1.54
C ILE A 36 -15.60 9.96 2.10
N ILE A 37 -14.67 10.74 1.55
CA ILE A 37 -14.39 12.09 2.02
C ILE A 37 -15.62 12.99 1.83
N ASP A 38 -16.23 12.94 0.65
CA ASP A 38 -17.37 13.77 0.28
C ASP A 38 -18.61 13.45 1.12
N ASN A 39 -18.84 12.18 1.44
CA ASN A 39 -20.01 11.76 2.22
C ASN A 39 -19.85 11.94 3.74
N SER A 40 -18.63 12.10 4.25
CA SER A 40 -18.35 12.01 5.69
C SER A 40 -18.07 13.37 6.36
N ASN A 41 -18.08 14.47 5.62
CA ASN A 41 -17.69 15.81 6.12
C ASN A 41 -16.34 15.79 6.86
N LEU A 42 -15.41 14.94 6.42
CA LEU A 42 -14.08 14.87 7.02
C LEU A 42 -13.27 16.07 6.55
N ALA A 43 -12.64 16.78 7.49
CA ALA A 43 -11.70 17.86 7.19
C ALA A 43 -10.34 17.31 6.71
N LEU A 44 -10.37 16.36 5.78
CA LEU A 44 -9.21 15.65 5.25
C LEU A 44 -9.10 15.87 3.74
N LYS A 45 -7.87 16.06 3.25
CA LYS A 45 -7.56 16.07 1.82
C LYS A 45 -6.50 15.03 1.51
N ILE A 46 -6.92 13.94 0.87
CA ILE A 46 -6.01 12.86 0.48
C ILE A 46 -5.70 12.98 -1.01
N ARG A 47 -4.42 13.14 -1.34
CA ARG A 47 -3.88 13.20 -2.72
C ARG A 47 -2.92 12.05 -2.97
N PHE A 48 -3.10 11.33 -4.06
CA PHE A 48 -2.09 10.38 -4.54
C PHE A 48 -1.03 11.19 -5.30
N VAL A 49 0.21 11.16 -4.82
CA VAL A 49 1.30 11.97 -5.39
C VAL A 49 2.19 11.18 -6.35
N GLY A 50 2.05 9.86 -6.37
CA GLY A 50 2.78 8.98 -7.27
C GLY A 50 2.38 7.53 -7.08
N THR A 51 2.64 6.74 -8.11
CA THR A 51 2.51 5.29 -8.14
C THR A 51 3.86 4.71 -8.60
N VAL A 52 4.36 3.68 -7.93
CA VAL A 52 5.65 3.05 -8.28
C VAL A 52 5.55 1.54 -8.18
N GLU A 53 5.92 0.85 -9.25
CA GLU A 53 6.12 -0.60 -9.23
C GLU A 53 7.41 -0.94 -8.46
N ILE A 54 7.34 -1.88 -7.54
CA ILE A 54 8.49 -2.50 -6.87
C ILE A 54 8.47 -4.01 -7.09
N ALA A 55 9.61 -4.69 -6.92
CA ALA A 55 9.63 -6.14 -7.07
C ALA A 55 8.92 -6.85 -5.92
N ASN A 56 8.59 -8.11 -6.18
CA ASN A 56 8.02 -9.01 -5.18
C ASN A 56 9.06 -9.28 -4.09
N SER A 57 8.64 -9.30 -2.83
CA SER A 57 9.51 -9.67 -1.72
C SER A 57 9.33 -11.12 -1.30
N HIS A 58 10.41 -11.75 -0.85
CA HIS A 58 10.41 -13.10 -0.26
C HIS A 58 9.82 -13.17 1.16
N GLN A 59 9.30 -12.06 1.71
CA GLN A 59 8.74 -12.01 3.07
C GLN A 59 7.54 -12.94 3.31
N GLU A 60 6.89 -13.44 2.24
CA GLU A 60 5.85 -14.46 2.36
C GLU A 60 6.39 -15.86 2.69
N SER A 61 7.59 -16.23 2.22
CA SER A 61 8.11 -17.60 2.32
C SER A 61 8.85 -17.89 3.63
N ASN A 62 9.12 -16.88 4.46
CA ASN A 62 10.07 -16.98 5.58
C ASN A 62 9.42 -17.10 6.97
N GLY A 63 8.11 -17.34 7.08
CA GLY A 63 7.48 -17.53 8.39
C GLY A 63 6.02 -18.00 8.33
N PRO A 64 5.38 -18.27 9.49
CA PRO A 64 3.98 -18.66 9.56
C PRO A 64 3.10 -17.68 8.77
N THR A 65 2.13 -18.22 8.03
CA THR A 65 1.13 -17.43 7.28
C THR A 65 0.40 -16.43 8.18
N GLU A 66 0.31 -16.75 9.47
CA GLU A 66 -0.42 -16.05 10.53
C GLU A 66 0.05 -14.61 10.80
N HIS A 67 1.17 -14.15 10.23
CA HIS A 67 1.68 -12.79 10.46
C HIS A 67 2.23 -12.11 9.19
N VAL A 68 1.83 -12.57 8.00
CA VAL A 68 2.36 -12.02 6.73
C VAL A 68 2.15 -10.50 6.64
N ASN A 69 0.93 -10.01 6.90
CA ASN A 69 0.63 -8.56 6.87
C ASN A 69 1.52 -7.76 7.82
N TYR A 70 1.69 -8.23 9.06
CA TYR A 70 2.52 -7.57 10.07
C TYR A 70 3.99 -7.52 9.67
N ARG A 71 4.54 -8.61 9.12
CA ARG A 71 5.92 -8.62 8.61
C ARG A 71 6.09 -7.66 7.44
N ILE A 72 5.13 -7.63 6.52
CA ILE A 72 5.17 -6.70 5.38
C ILE A 72 5.15 -5.25 5.87
N LEU A 73 4.22 -4.89 6.77
CA LEU A 73 4.16 -3.55 7.36
C LEU A 73 5.47 -3.15 8.03
N ASN A 74 6.04 -4.04 8.86
CA ASN A 74 7.33 -3.78 9.49
C ASN A 74 8.45 -3.66 8.47
N SER A 75 8.45 -4.44 7.40
CA SER A 75 9.47 -4.33 6.36
C SER A 75 9.36 -3.05 5.51
N LEU A 76 8.17 -2.46 5.37
CA LEU A 76 8.03 -1.10 4.81
C LEU A 76 8.62 -0.07 5.78
N TYR A 77 8.32 -0.22 7.06
CA TYR A 77 8.89 0.62 8.11
C TYR A 77 10.42 0.50 8.14
N ASP A 78 10.99 -0.71 8.13
CA ASP A 78 12.44 -0.98 8.20
C ASP A 78 13.15 -0.80 6.86
N ASN A 79 12.43 -0.42 5.80
CA ASN A 79 12.94 -0.27 4.43
C ASN A 79 13.60 -1.55 3.89
N THR A 80 13.04 -2.71 4.21
CA THR A 80 13.50 -4.04 3.77
C THR A 80 12.52 -4.71 2.79
N TYR A 81 11.35 -4.11 2.55
CA TYR A 81 10.45 -4.49 1.44
C TYR A 81 10.85 -3.72 0.17
N ASN A 82 12.10 -3.87 -0.25
CA ASN A 82 12.73 -2.89 -1.12
C ASN A 82 13.35 -3.49 -2.37
N PHE A 83 12.87 -4.62 -2.91
CA PHE A 83 13.49 -5.20 -4.10
C PHE A 83 13.16 -4.40 -5.38
N TYR A 84 14.13 -4.28 -6.31
CA TYR A 84 13.96 -3.61 -7.60
C TYR A 84 13.40 -4.53 -8.68
N VAL A 85 12.50 -4.00 -9.52
CA VAL A 85 11.87 -4.74 -10.62
C VAL A 85 12.92 -5.15 -11.66
N ASN A 86 13.01 -6.45 -11.97
CA ASN A 86 13.98 -7.03 -12.90
C ASN A 86 15.47 -6.97 -12.44
N ALA A 87 15.74 -6.61 -11.19
CA ALA A 87 17.07 -6.69 -10.59
C ALA A 87 16.96 -7.05 -9.10
N PRO A 88 16.81 -8.35 -8.75
CA PRO A 88 16.58 -8.78 -7.37
C PRO A 88 17.74 -8.48 -6.41
N ASP A 89 18.93 -8.15 -6.93
CA ASP A 89 20.09 -7.71 -6.15
C ASP A 89 20.17 -6.18 -5.99
N ASP A 90 19.27 -5.43 -6.64
CA ASP A 90 19.14 -3.98 -6.50
C ASP A 90 17.93 -3.65 -5.60
N THR A 91 18.05 -2.56 -4.85
CA THR A 91 17.05 -2.17 -3.86
C THR A 91 16.48 -0.78 -4.11
N VAL A 92 15.17 -0.67 -4.03
CA VAL A 92 14.39 0.56 -4.04
C VAL A 92 14.32 1.13 -2.62
N ASN A 93 15.06 2.19 -2.34
CA ASN A 93 14.92 2.89 -1.07
C ASN A 93 13.54 3.57 -0.95
N ILE A 94 12.64 3.01 -0.13
CA ILE A 94 11.28 3.52 0.08
C ILE A 94 11.29 4.90 0.71
N TYR A 95 12.25 5.19 1.60
CA TYR A 95 12.38 6.52 2.20
C TYR A 95 12.75 7.57 1.16
N ASP A 96 13.65 7.23 0.24
CA ASP A 96 14.04 8.15 -0.85
C ASP A 96 12.88 8.38 -1.80
N LEU A 97 12.11 7.33 -2.16
CA LEU A 97 10.90 7.50 -2.96
C LEU A 97 9.90 8.42 -2.24
N ARG A 98 9.61 8.15 -0.97
CA ARG A 98 8.71 8.99 -0.17
C ARG A 98 9.15 10.45 -0.18
N SER A 99 10.44 10.71 0.03
CA SER A 99 11.02 12.05 0.00
C SER A 99 10.91 12.71 -1.39
N ARG A 100 11.30 11.99 -2.45
CA ARG A 100 11.27 12.47 -3.84
C ARG A 100 9.87 12.86 -4.30
N PHE A 101 8.86 12.08 -3.90
CA PHE A 101 7.46 12.37 -4.23
C PHE A 101 6.79 13.33 -3.23
N GLY A 102 7.49 13.73 -2.15
CA GLY A 102 6.91 14.58 -1.09
C GLY A 102 5.69 13.94 -0.45
N ALA A 103 5.73 12.64 -0.18
CA ALA A 103 4.59 11.87 0.29
C ALA A 103 4.53 11.80 1.83
N ASP A 104 3.39 12.19 2.41
CA ASP A 104 3.16 12.10 3.86
C ASP A 104 2.97 10.66 4.34
N LEU A 105 2.27 9.84 3.54
CA LEU A 105 2.00 8.41 3.79
C LEU A 105 2.48 7.57 2.60
N VAL A 106 2.86 6.32 2.87
CA VAL A 106 3.18 5.32 1.86
C VAL A 106 2.28 4.10 2.06
N THR A 107 1.69 3.59 0.99
CA THR A 107 0.96 2.32 1.05
C THR A 107 1.54 1.32 0.05
N LEU A 108 1.54 0.04 0.41
CA LEU A 108 1.87 -1.05 -0.49
C LEU A 108 0.60 -1.82 -0.87
N ILE A 109 0.37 -1.99 -2.17
CA ILE A 109 -0.62 -2.90 -2.73
C ILE A 109 0.09 -4.17 -3.19
N ASP A 110 -0.38 -5.31 -2.70
CA ASP A 110 0.28 -6.57 -2.99
C ASP A 110 -0.67 -7.76 -3.20
N SER A 111 -0.24 -8.73 -4.00
CA SER A 111 -0.92 -10.03 -4.11
C SER A 111 -0.26 -11.04 -3.17
N THR A 112 -0.88 -11.22 -2.01
CA THR A 112 -0.43 -12.16 -0.98
C THR A 112 -1.39 -13.33 -0.80
N THR A 113 -0.93 -14.38 -0.13
CA THR A 113 -1.78 -15.52 0.28
C THR A 113 -2.84 -15.15 1.32
N VAL A 114 -2.61 -14.06 2.05
CA VAL A 114 -3.51 -13.52 3.07
C VAL A 114 -4.35 -12.36 2.53
N SER A 115 -5.56 -12.21 3.06
CA SER A 115 -6.52 -11.16 2.71
C SER A 115 -6.51 -10.00 3.71
N GLY A 116 -7.09 -8.87 3.31
CA GLY A 116 -7.27 -7.68 4.15
C GLY A 116 -6.14 -6.68 3.97
N GLY A 117 -5.87 -5.92 5.02
CA GLY A 117 -4.77 -4.96 5.09
C GLY A 117 -4.21 -4.89 6.50
N ILE A 118 -3.23 -4.01 6.69
CA ILE A 118 -2.78 -3.60 8.01
C ILE A 118 -2.15 -2.20 7.92
N ALA A 119 -2.29 -1.43 8.98
CA ALA A 119 -1.62 -0.15 9.16
C ALA A 119 -1.31 0.09 10.63
N ASN A 120 -0.39 1.03 10.89
CA ASN A 120 -0.19 1.51 12.26
C ASN A 120 -1.33 2.45 12.65
N VAL A 121 -1.77 2.35 13.91
CA VAL A 121 -2.72 3.30 14.49
C VAL A 121 -1.98 4.58 14.90
N LEU A 122 -2.58 5.74 14.58
CA LEU A 122 -2.08 7.03 15.01
C LEU A 122 -2.06 7.10 16.55
N SER A 123 -0.85 7.23 17.11
CA SER A 123 -0.65 7.22 18.56
C SER A 123 -0.46 8.61 19.16
N ASN A 124 -0.34 9.64 18.34
CA ASN A 124 -0.22 11.03 18.75
C ASN A 124 -0.68 11.99 17.64
N GLU A 125 -1.13 13.19 18.01
CA GLU A 125 -1.68 14.20 17.09
C GLU A 125 -0.68 14.68 16.01
N GLY A 126 0.62 14.65 16.31
CA GLY A 126 1.68 15.05 15.37
C GLY A 126 2.08 13.95 14.37
N GLY A 127 1.55 12.74 14.54
CA GLY A 127 1.93 11.56 13.78
C GLY A 127 3.37 11.11 14.01
N SER A 128 3.80 10.16 13.19
CA SER A 128 5.17 9.65 13.20
C SER A 128 5.54 9.21 11.79
N SER A 129 6.68 9.70 11.29
CA SER A 129 7.19 9.26 9.99
C SER A 129 7.43 7.75 9.94
N ARG A 130 7.77 7.15 11.08
CA ARG A 130 7.97 5.70 11.29
C ARG A 130 6.66 4.90 11.18
N SER A 131 5.52 5.50 11.49
CA SER A 131 4.22 4.81 11.47
C SER A 131 3.41 5.07 10.20
N ALA A 132 3.86 5.95 9.32
CA ALA A 132 3.18 6.44 8.11
C ALA A 132 3.13 5.44 6.94
N TYR A 133 2.90 4.17 7.24
CA TYR A 133 2.90 3.05 6.31
C TYR A 133 1.63 2.21 6.45
N SER A 134 1.15 1.69 5.32
CA SER A 134 0.09 0.69 5.30
C SER A 134 0.34 -0.37 4.24
N PHE A 135 -0.29 -1.52 4.41
CA PHE A 135 -0.31 -2.62 3.48
C PHE A 135 -1.74 -2.99 3.13
N ASN A 136 -1.98 -3.27 1.85
CA ASN A 136 -3.28 -3.65 1.34
C ASN A 136 -3.16 -4.84 0.39
N SER A 137 -3.96 -5.88 0.61
CA SER A 137 -4.13 -6.95 -0.37
C SER A 137 -4.82 -6.39 -1.63
N VAL A 138 -4.28 -6.71 -2.80
CA VAL A 138 -4.80 -6.30 -4.10
C VAL A 138 -6.25 -6.74 -4.29
N ARG A 139 -6.60 -7.97 -3.87
CA ARG A 139 -7.95 -8.52 -3.95
C ARG A 139 -8.97 -7.69 -3.15
N ASN A 140 -8.59 -7.28 -1.95
CA ASN A 140 -9.47 -6.50 -1.08
C ASN A 140 -9.55 -5.02 -1.49
N SER A 141 -8.52 -4.50 -2.16
CA SER A 141 -8.51 -3.15 -2.72
C SER A 141 -9.50 -3.01 -3.89
N VAL A 142 -9.79 -4.09 -4.62
CA VAL A 142 -10.85 -4.13 -5.63
C VAL A 142 -12.23 -4.27 -5.00
N GLY A 143 -12.45 -5.31 -4.20
CA GLY A 143 -13.80 -5.69 -3.76
C GLY A 143 -14.37 -4.91 -2.57
N SER A 144 -13.57 -4.06 -1.91
CA SER A 144 -14.00 -3.41 -0.66
C SER A 144 -13.34 -2.04 -0.44
N TYR A 145 -13.56 -1.46 0.74
CA TYR A 145 -12.94 -0.21 1.21
C TYR A 145 -11.69 -0.43 2.08
N VAL A 146 -11.08 -1.62 2.03
CA VAL A 146 -9.88 -1.94 2.84
C VAL A 146 -8.76 -0.91 2.66
N PHE A 147 -8.49 -0.46 1.43
CA PHE A 147 -7.50 0.60 1.19
C PHE A 147 -7.73 1.84 2.07
N MET A 148 -8.98 2.30 2.13
CA MET A 148 -9.36 3.47 2.93
C MET A 148 -9.45 3.17 4.42
N HIS A 149 -9.83 1.95 4.79
CA HIS A 149 -9.79 1.49 6.19
C HIS A 149 -8.37 1.56 6.75
N GLU A 150 -7.39 1.02 6.03
CA GLU A 150 -5.99 1.03 6.49
C GLU A 150 -5.39 2.45 6.52
N LEU A 151 -5.80 3.32 5.60
CA LEU A 151 -5.43 4.73 5.69
C LEU A 151 -6.09 5.40 6.90
N GLY A 152 -7.32 5.04 7.22
CA GLY A 152 -8.04 5.54 8.40
C GLY A 152 -7.29 5.28 9.71
N HIS A 153 -6.54 4.19 9.84
CA HIS A 153 -5.69 3.98 11.02
C HIS A 153 -4.60 5.05 11.19
N ASN A 154 -4.17 5.73 10.12
CA ASN A 154 -3.15 6.78 10.17
C ASN A 154 -3.71 8.18 10.48
N PHE A 155 -5.02 8.32 10.71
CA PHE A 155 -5.72 9.56 11.06
C PHE A 155 -6.47 9.41 12.40
#